data_AF-A0A335FC02-F1
#
_entry.id   AF-A0A335FC02-F1
#
_cell.length_a   1.000
_cell.length_b   1.000
_cell.length_c   1.000
_cell.angle_alpha   90.00
_cell.angle_beta   90.00
_cell.angle_gamma   90.00
#
_symmetry.space_group_name_H-M   'P 1'
#
loop_
_entity.id
_entity.type
_entity.pdbx_description
1 polymer ?
#
loop_
_entity_poly.entity_id
_entity_poly.type
_entity_poly.pdbx_seq_one_letter_code
_entity_poly.pdbx_strand_id
1 'polypeptide(L)'
;MNKYLLWGCIGLGSVSNAYAELPQEFGKLELKLNTRYWNDEGTAHPTLANPSPSSSEYEQSALGLELNYQSPYFWDWLGVDGSLYAVTKLFDSGKPSAQLLEVENNGKLDQNFATLGQLYLKAKLGDKGEIKLGRQLQDSLLLKSTNNRAVPDTFSGASGQFQLNDQLQTYIAYYDRWKPRSMDSFEKLVTENDERIDYVGLLGAKYQYKNWSVNAEYLNSKDYLKKYGAIAQYKLPLHGLVWTFNTGAFFSRDDGKLFKCGAETELDCVKGQDINNRGNGYFIDVNVAKNNLEGGIAVSKFDGFWIEDNFAVHSARNSVLTQDHGTNPFPTSATIGPDFTNNDETAVALRLKYNWKDYVKGLKTEAKYIYGFGAHQSNISSDIEGKERYFDFTVSYALPWVKNLDVRYSFLHYESKFENANLGEKINGMSRKDWDQHRVFINYRYTF
;
A
#
# COMPACT_ATOMS: atom_id res chain seq x y z
N MET A 1 -15.04 16.00 21.43
CA MET A 1 -14.67 16.72 20.20
C MET A 1 -13.56 17.71 20.53
N ASN A 2 -12.32 17.41 20.14
CA ASN A 2 -11.13 18.08 20.64
C ASN A 2 -10.97 19.49 20.03
N LYS A 3 -10.73 20.51 20.87
CA LYS A 3 -10.66 21.93 20.47
C LYS A 3 -9.57 22.20 19.42
N TYR A 4 -8.56 21.35 19.32
CA TYR A 4 -7.46 21.50 18.36
C TYR A 4 -7.84 21.17 16.90
N LEU A 5 -8.86 20.34 16.66
CA LEU A 5 -9.34 20.04 15.30
C LEU A 5 -9.99 21.27 14.64
N LEU A 6 -10.60 22.13 15.45
CA LEU A 6 -11.29 23.33 14.97
C LEU A 6 -10.30 24.42 14.52
N TRP A 7 -9.14 24.53 15.19
CA TRP A 7 -8.11 25.52 14.84
C TRP A 7 -7.33 25.14 13.57
N GLY A 8 -7.16 23.84 13.29
CA GLY A 8 -6.62 23.37 12.01
C GLY A 8 -7.50 23.77 10.82
N CYS A 9 -8.83 23.73 10.99
CA CYS A 9 -9.77 24.16 9.95
C CYS A 9 -9.82 25.68 9.75
N ILE A 10 -9.58 26.47 10.80
CA ILE A 10 -9.63 27.94 10.72
C ILE A 10 -8.33 28.52 10.13
N GLY A 11 -7.16 27.88 10.36
CA GLY A 11 -5.90 28.27 9.73
C GLY A 11 -5.86 28.07 8.21
N LEU A 12 -6.66 27.15 7.68
CA LEU A 12 -6.75 26.89 6.23
C LEU A 12 -7.65 27.88 5.48
N GLY A 13 -8.51 28.63 6.18
CA GLY A 13 -9.41 29.61 5.55
C GLY A 13 -8.74 30.93 5.17
N SER A 14 -7.70 31.33 5.91
CA SER A 14 -7.06 32.66 5.78
C SER A 14 -5.94 32.75 4.74
N VAL A 15 -5.51 31.64 4.14
CA VAL A 15 -4.52 31.61 3.03
C VAL A 15 -5.16 31.70 1.63
N SER A 16 -6.47 31.84 1.54
CA SER A 16 -7.21 31.87 0.26
C SER A 16 -7.05 33.15 -0.57
N ASN A 17 -6.33 34.17 -0.08
CA ASN A 17 -6.26 35.50 -0.71
C ASN A 17 -4.85 35.96 -1.17
N ALA A 18 -3.83 35.10 -1.12
CA ALA A 18 -2.51 35.40 -1.68
C ALA A 18 -2.26 34.55 -2.94
N TYR A 19 -2.75 35.03 -4.09
CA TYR A 19 -2.46 34.41 -5.38
C TYR A 19 -1.12 34.92 -5.89
N ALA A 20 -0.09 34.09 -5.74
CA ALA A 20 1.14 34.21 -6.52
C ALA A 20 1.17 32.99 -7.44
N GLU A 21 0.75 33.16 -8.70
CA GLU A 21 0.97 32.14 -9.72
C GLU A 21 2.47 32.08 -10.03
N LEU A 22 3.05 30.89 -9.95
CA LEU A 22 4.41 30.67 -10.43
C LEU A 22 4.36 30.73 -11.96
N PRO A 23 5.16 31.60 -12.63
CA PRO A 23 5.18 31.59 -14.08
C PRO A 23 5.57 30.21 -14.61
N GLN A 24 4.86 29.72 -15.63
CA GLN A 24 5.02 28.36 -16.17
C GLN A 24 6.47 27.99 -16.52
N GLU A 25 7.27 28.99 -16.91
CA GLU A 25 8.70 28.85 -17.20
C GLU A 25 9.57 28.40 -16.01
N PHE A 26 9.07 28.55 -14.78
CA PHE A 26 9.74 28.08 -13.56
C PHE A 26 9.25 26.71 -13.08
N GLY A 27 8.27 26.12 -13.77
CA GLY A 27 7.73 24.80 -13.45
C GLY A 27 6.43 24.86 -12.64
N LYS A 28 6.21 23.86 -11.79
CA LYS A 28 5.01 23.72 -10.98
C LYS A 28 5.38 23.45 -9.53
N LEU A 29 4.75 24.19 -8.61
CA LEU A 29 4.89 23.97 -7.17
C LEU A 29 3.54 23.57 -6.60
N GLU A 30 3.50 22.49 -5.83
CA GLU A 30 2.28 22.00 -5.17
C GLU A 30 2.52 21.86 -3.67
N LEU A 31 1.63 22.45 -2.88
CA LEU A 31 1.50 22.19 -1.45
C LEU A 31 0.38 21.17 -1.23
N LYS A 32 0.71 20.05 -0.58
CA LYS A 32 -0.29 19.13 -0.02
C LYS A 32 -0.25 19.16 1.50
N LEU A 33 -1.43 19.17 2.10
CA LEU A 33 -1.62 18.96 3.53
C LEU A 33 -2.48 17.70 3.73
N ASN A 34 -2.06 16.85 4.64
CA ASN A 34 -2.61 15.51 4.82
C ASN A 34 -2.71 15.21 6.32
N THR A 35 -3.90 15.44 6.89
CA THR A 35 -4.19 15.04 8.27
C THR A 35 -4.66 13.60 8.28
N ARG A 36 -4.02 12.78 9.10
CA ARG A 36 -4.39 11.40 9.36
C ARG A 36 -4.81 11.23 10.80
N TYR A 37 -5.87 10.45 10.99
CA TYR A 37 -6.28 9.88 12.26
C TYR A 37 -6.39 8.38 12.08
N TRP A 38 -5.95 7.65 13.09
CA TRP A 38 -5.95 6.21 13.13
C TRP A 38 -6.30 5.75 14.54
N ASN A 39 -7.29 4.89 14.66
CA ASN A 39 -7.58 4.12 15.86
C ASN A 39 -7.65 2.66 15.46
N ASP A 40 -7.03 1.80 16.25
CA ASP A 40 -6.84 0.39 15.97
C ASP A 40 -6.94 -0.38 17.27
N GLU A 41 -7.87 -1.32 17.32
CA GLU A 41 -8.09 -2.19 18.46
C GLU A 41 -8.08 -3.63 17.97
N GLY A 42 -7.26 -4.50 18.56
CA GLY A 42 -7.21 -5.89 18.13
C GLY A 42 -6.79 -6.85 19.23
N THR A 43 -7.25 -8.08 19.08
CA THR A 43 -6.92 -9.20 19.98
C THR A 43 -6.13 -10.25 19.21
N ALA A 44 -4.98 -10.64 19.76
CA ALA A 44 -4.17 -11.72 19.20
C ALA A 44 -4.82 -13.10 19.40
N HIS A 45 -4.36 -14.11 18.66
CA HIS A 45 -4.75 -15.49 18.95
C HIS A 45 -4.16 -15.98 20.29
N PRO A 46 -4.89 -16.82 21.04
CA PRO A 46 -4.36 -17.44 22.26
C PRO A 46 -3.09 -18.24 22.00
N THR A 47 -2.13 -18.12 22.91
CA THR A 47 -0.88 -18.90 22.88
C THR A 47 -0.71 -19.68 24.18
N LEU A 48 0.24 -20.64 24.22
CA LEU A 48 0.60 -21.31 25.48
C LEU A 48 1.09 -20.33 26.55
N ALA A 49 1.81 -19.27 26.14
CA ALA A 49 2.31 -18.24 27.05
C ALA A 49 1.24 -17.20 27.44
N ASN A 50 0.21 -17.02 26.60
CA ASN A 50 -0.91 -16.11 26.84
C ASN A 50 -2.23 -16.75 26.37
N PRO A 51 -2.85 -17.63 27.18
CA PRO A 51 -4.07 -18.35 26.80
C PRO A 51 -5.31 -17.46 26.72
N SER A 52 -5.26 -16.25 27.24
CA SER A 52 -6.38 -15.30 27.28
C SER A 52 -5.87 -13.89 26.96
N PRO A 53 -5.48 -13.65 25.69
CA PRO A 53 -4.95 -12.36 25.27
C PRO A 53 -5.98 -11.26 25.46
N SER A 54 -5.55 -10.15 26.04
CA SER A 54 -6.34 -8.93 26.12
C SER A 54 -6.31 -8.19 24.79
N SER A 55 -7.34 -7.38 24.54
CA SER A 55 -7.34 -6.40 23.46
C SER A 55 -6.17 -5.41 23.63
N SER A 56 -5.54 -5.04 22.53
CA SER A 56 -4.52 -4.01 22.43
C SER A 56 -5.03 -2.89 21.55
N GLU A 57 -5.08 -1.68 22.09
CA GLU A 57 -5.52 -0.49 21.37
C GLU A 57 -4.34 0.47 21.13
N TYR A 58 -4.36 1.15 19.99
CA TYR A 58 -3.57 2.35 19.78
C TYR A 58 -4.31 3.39 18.94
N GLU A 59 -4.07 4.65 19.28
CA GLU A 59 -4.66 5.81 18.60
C GLU A 59 -3.54 6.77 18.21
N GLN A 60 -3.55 7.27 16.99
CA GLN A 60 -2.55 8.21 16.48
C GLN A 60 -3.16 9.22 15.54
N SER A 61 -2.65 10.44 15.58
CA SER A 61 -2.91 11.43 14.54
C SER A 61 -1.68 12.25 14.21
N ALA A 62 -1.54 12.57 12.93
CA ALA A 62 -0.44 13.37 12.41
C ALA A 62 -0.93 14.29 11.30
N LEU A 63 -0.24 15.42 11.14
CA LEU A 63 -0.34 16.31 10.00
C LEU A 63 0.90 16.14 9.13
N GLY A 64 0.72 15.65 7.91
CA GLY A 64 1.72 15.62 6.86
C GLY A 64 1.63 16.86 5.97
N LEU A 65 2.79 17.36 5.56
CA LEU A 65 2.98 18.41 4.58
C LEU A 65 3.89 17.88 3.47
N GLU A 66 3.49 18.08 2.23
CA GLU A 66 4.33 17.84 1.05
C GLU A 66 4.46 19.14 0.26
N LEU A 67 5.68 19.59 0.02
CA LEU A 67 5.98 20.63 -0.95
C LEU A 67 6.65 19.97 -2.15
N ASN A 68 5.93 19.87 -3.26
CA ASN A 68 6.34 19.15 -4.46
C ASN A 68 6.68 20.14 -5.58
N TYR A 69 7.92 20.11 -6.05
CA TYR A 69 8.40 20.92 -7.17
C TYR A 69 8.64 20.04 -8.40
N GLN A 70 8.10 20.46 -9.53
CA GLN A 70 8.33 19.86 -10.83
C GLN A 70 8.93 20.91 -11.78
N SER A 71 10.15 20.69 -12.22
CA SER A 71 10.79 21.57 -13.20
C SER A 71 10.25 21.34 -14.61
N PRO A 72 10.36 22.35 -15.50
CA PRO A 72 10.30 22.13 -16.93
C PRO A 72 11.51 21.31 -17.40
N TYR A 73 11.48 20.89 -18.67
CA TYR A 73 12.63 20.29 -19.33
C TYR A 73 13.56 21.38 -19.87
N PHE A 74 14.72 21.55 -19.25
CA PHE A 74 15.82 22.35 -19.76
C PHE A 74 16.40 21.69 -21.03
N TRP A 75 16.67 22.52 -22.05
CA TRP A 75 17.13 22.07 -23.37
C TRP A 75 16.22 21.02 -24.02
N ASP A 76 14.92 21.01 -23.67
CA ASP A 76 13.91 20.06 -24.15
C ASP A 76 14.13 18.58 -23.77
N TRP A 77 15.12 18.27 -22.92
CA TRP A 77 15.38 16.87 -22.55
C TRP A 77 15.74 16.62 -21.08
N LEU A 78 16.26 17.58 -20.32
CA LEU A 78 16.71 17.36 -18.93
C LEU A 78 15.87 18.16 -17.92
N GLY A 79 15.43 17.53 -16.83
CA GLY A 79 14.75 18.21 -15.73
C GLY A 79 15.20 17.70 -14.37
N VAL A 80 14.82 18.42 -13.32
CA VAL A 80 15.04 18.08 -11.91
C VAL A 80 13.76 18.28 -11.11
N ASP A 81 13.29 17.24 -10.44
CA ASP A 81 12.12 17.34 -9.55
C ASP A 81 12.55 17.07 -8.11
N GLY A 82 11.80 17.63 -7.17
CA GLY A 82 12.10 17.47 -5.76
C GLY A 82 10.86 17.62 -4.89
N SER A 83 10.90 17.03 -3.69
CA SER A 83 9.87 17.26 -2.69
C SER A 83 10.43 17.32 -1.28
N LEU A 84 9.88 18.25 -0.48
CA LEU A 84 10.07 18.31 0.96
C LEU A 84 8.86 17.71 1.64
N TYR A 85 9.09 16.72 2.49
CA TYR A 85 8.07 16.10 3.34
C TYR A 85 8.30 16.51 4.79
N ALA A 86 7.25 16.88 5.49
CA ALA A 86 7.28 17.10 6.93
C ALA A 86 6.05 16.45 7.58
N VAL A 87 6.23 15.84 8.74
CA VAL A 87 5.14 15.24 9.51
C VAL A 87 5.27 15.72 10.94
N THR A 88 4.16 16.16 11.54
CA THR A 88 4.08 16.44 12.97
C THR A 88 3.00 15.60 13.60
N LYS A 89 3.31 14.99 14.75
CA LYS A 89 2.33 14.34 15.59
C LYS A 89 1.35 15.37 16.14
N LEU A 90 0.07 15.02 16.14
CA LEU A 90 -1.00 15.80 16.75
C LEU A 90 -1.39 15.21 18.09
N PHE A 91 -1.50 13.89 18.19
CA PHE A 91 -1.66 13.16 19.45
C PHE A 91 -1.35 11.66 19.25
N ASP A 92 -1.11 10.95 20.35
CA ASP A 92 -1.05 9.48 20.41
C ASP A 92 -1.56 8.96 21.77
N SER A 93 -2.12 7.75 21.78
CA SER A 93 -2.53 7.01 22.98
C SER A 93 -2.44 5.49 22.75
N GLY A 94 -2.47 4.70 23.82
CA GLY A 94 -2.33 3.23 23.74
C GLY A 94 -0.90 2.78 23.45
N LYS A 95 -0.73 1.65 22.74
CA LYS A 95 0.58 1.07 22.42
C LYS A 95 1.14 1.63 21.11
N PRO A 96 2.22 2.43 21.11
CA PRO A 96 2.75 3.04 19.88
C PRO A 96 3.10 2.00 18.80
N SER A 97 2.81 2.36 17.55
CA SER A 97 3.12 1.58 16.35
C SER A 97 3.66 2.50 15.25
N ALA A 98 4.45 1.95 14.32
CA ALA A 98 5.14 2.73 13.29
C ALA A 98 4.25 3.18 12.11
N GLN A 99 2.96 3.41 12.34
CA GLN A 99 1.97 3.68 11.28
C GLN A 99 2.06 5.09 10.71
N LEU A 100 2.20 6.12 11.56
CA LEU A 100 2.27 7.52 11.14
C LEU A 100 3.65 8.15 11.35
N LEU A 101 4.34 7.78 12.42
CA LEU A 101 5.70 8.20 12.77
C LEU A 101 6.48 7.00 13.33
N GLU A 102 7.81 7.11 13.42
CA GLU A 102 8.66 6.06 13.98
C GLU A 102 8.44 5.89 15.50
N VAL A 103 8.63 4.66 15.99
CA VAL A 103 8.69 4.38 17.43
C VAL A 103 10.15 4.46 17.88
N GLU A 104 10.45 5.37 18.80
CA GLU A 104 11.79 5.58 19.34
C GLU A 104 12.22 4.45 20.30
N ASN A 105 13.52 4.42 20.64
CA ASN A 105 14.09 3.48 21.62
C ASN A 105 13.42 3.51 23.00
N ASN A 106 12.79 4.62 23.36
CA ASN A 106 12.07 4.77 24.62
C ASN A 106 10.64 4.16 24.57
N GLY A 107 10.26 3.55 23.44
CA GLY A 107 8.95 2.96 23.19
C GLY A 107 7.84 3.97 22.88
N LYS A 108 8.17 5.24 22.66
CA LYS A 108 7.21 6.32 22.34
C LYS A 108 7.26 6.66 20.85
N LEU A 109 6.14 7.19 20.36
CA LEU A 109 6.06 7.72 19.01
C LEU A 109 6.83 9.04 18.90
N ASP A 110 7.65 9.18 17.86
CA ASP A 110 8.35 10.43 17.54
C ASP A 110 7.37 11.62 17.42
N GLN A 111 7.86 12.82 17.66
CA GLN A 111 7.07 14.05 17.65
C GLN A 111 6.91 14.62 16.25
N ASN A 112 7.97 14.58 15.44
CA ASN A 112 7.95 15.16 14.10
C ASN A 112 9.18 14.72 13.29
N PHE A 113 9.07 14.84 11.97
CA PHE A 113 10.22 14.71 11.09
C PHE A 113 10.09 15.59 9.85
N ALA A 114 11.23 15.90 9.21
CA ALA A 114 11.28 16.56 7.92
C ALA A 114 12.40 15.99 7.05
N THR A 115 12.14 15.81 5.75
CA THR A 115 13.07 15.16 4.84
C THR A 115 12.85 15.54 3.38
N LEU A 116 13.91 15.42 2.57
CA LEU A 116 13.82 15.46 1.12
C LEU A 116 13.34 14.09 0.63
N GLY A 117 12.02 13.98 0.40
CA GLY A 117 11.36 12.75 -0.03
C GLY A 117 11.74 12.35 -1.45
N GLN A 118 11.55 13.27 -2.40
CA GLN A 118 11.99 13.11 -3.78
C GLN A 118 13.11 14.09 -4.10
N LEU A 119 14.04 13.64 -4.93
CA LEU A 119 15.08 14.45 -5.56
C LEU A 119 15.67 13.60 -6.69
N TYR A 120 15.30 13.90 -7.93
CA TYR A 120 15.75 13.12 -9.07
C TYR A 120 16.00 13.98 -10.30
N LEU A 121 16.96 13.54 -11.11
CA LEU A 121 17.12 13.98 -12.49
C LEU A 121 16.15 13.18 -13.35
N LYS A 122 15.45 13.85 -14.28
CA LYS A 122 14.61 13.23 -15.30
C LYS A 122 15.13 13.57 -16.68
N ALA A 123 15.25 12.58 -17.54
CA ALA A 123 15.69 12.74 -18.93
C ALA A 123 14.61 12.21 -19.87
N LYS A 124 14.11 13.08 -20.75
CA LYS A 124 13.16 12.75 -21.81
C LYS A 124 13.92 12.17 -23.02
N LEU A 125 13.49 11.02 -23.51
CA LEU A 125 14.03 10.34 -24.68
C LEU A 125 13.08 10.51 -25.87
N GLY A 126 13.06 11.72 -26.43
CA GLY A 126 12.02 12.13 -27.39
C GLY A 126 10.62 11.99 -26.77
N ASP A 127 9.58 11.82 -27.58
CA ASP A 127 8.21 11.73 -27.06
C ASP A 127 7.81 10.35 -26.53
N LYS A 128 8.76 9.41 -26.48
CA LYS A 128 8.50 7.99 -26.24
C LYS A 128 9.14 7.43 -24.99
N GLY A 129 9.89 8.21 -24.22
CA GLY A 129 10.48 7.68 -23.00
C GLY A 129 10.93 8.72 -22.01
N GLU A 130 11.06 8.28 -20.76
CA GLU A 130 11.57 9.06 -19.65
C GLU A 130 12.41 8.14 -18.75
N ILE A 131 13.59 8.61 -18.35
CA ILE A 131 14.44 7.97 -17.36
C ILE A 131 14.55 8.89 -16.14
N LYS A 132 14.50 8.31 -14.94
CA LYS A 132 14.68 9.00 -13.67
C LYS A 132 15.82 8.40 -12.89
N LEU A 133 16.67 9.25 -12.31
CA LEU A 133 17.80 8.89 -11.47
C LEU A 133 17.74 9.69 -10.17
N GLY A 134 17.60 9.00 -9.04
CA GLY A 134 17.53 9.59 -7.71
C GLY A 134 16.38 9.06 -6.88
N ARG A 135 15.91 9.90 -5.95
CA ARG A 135 14.85 9.58 -4.99
C ARG A 135 13.50 9.89 -5.61
N GLN A 136 12.63 8.90 -5.74
CA GLN A 136 11.41 9.00 -6.55
C GLN A 136 10.27 8.13 -6.01
N LEU A 137 9.06 8.44 -6.44
CA LEU A 137 7.90 7.56 -6.28
C LEU A 137 7.94 6.44 -7.33
N GLN A 138 7.45 5.26 -6.96
CA GLN A 138 7.28 4.11 -7.84
C GLN A 138 5.81 3.70 -7.90
N ASP A 139 5.29 3.33 -9.07
CA ASP A 139 3.92 2.81 -9.23
C ASP A 139 3.87 1.76 -10.34
N SER A 140 4.04 0.49 -9.97
CA SER A 140 3.94 -0.65 -10.87
C SER A 140 3.13 -1.79 -10.23
N LEU A 141 3.05 -2.92 -10.91
CA LEU A 141 2.15 -4.01 -10.55
C LEU A 141 2.56 -4.71 -9.24
N LEU A 142 3.86 -4.92 -9.02
CA LEU A 142 4.41 -5.65 -7.87
C LEU A 142 5.22 -4.75 -6.93
N LEU A 143 5.37 -3.46 -7.24
CA LEU A 143 6.04 -2.49 -6.37
C LEU A 143 5.42 -1.10 -6.49
N LYS A 144 4.99 -0.53 -5.37
CA LYS A 144 4.28 0.75 -5.37
C LYS A 144 4.49 1.56 -4.10
N SER A 145 4.86 2.82 -4.27
CA SER A 145 4.83 3.80 -3.20
C SER A 145 3.43 3.97 -2.62
N THR A 146 3.31 3.82 -1.32
CA THR A 146 2.05 3.99 -0.59
C THR A 146 1.78 5.45 -0.27
N ASN A 147 0.53 5.87 -0.41
CA ASN A 147 0.08 7.25 -0.15
C ASN A 147 -1.06 7.32 0.89
N ASN A 148 -1.24 6.23 1.64
CA ASN A 148 -2.32 6.03 2.60
C ASN A 148 -1.95 6.45 4.04
N ARG A 149 -0.76 7.07 4.24
CA ARG A 149 -0.28 7.65 5.52
C ARG A 149 -0.07 9.17 5.39
N ALA A 150 0.65 9.77 6.34
CA ALA A 150 0.83 11.22 6.43
C ALA A 150 1.58 11.81 5.21
N VAL A 151 2.63 11.12 4.77
CA VAL A 151 3.39 11.40 3.54
C VAL A 151 3.67 10.07 2.84
N PRO A 152 4.00 10.07 1.53
CA PRO A 152 4.34 8.82 0.86
C PRO A 152 5.72 8.30 1.26
N ASP A 153 5.91 7.01 1.06
CA ASP A 153 7.24 6.40 0.98
C ASP A 153 7.86 6.61 -0.41
N THR A 154 9.18 6.50 -0.50
CA THR A 154 9.95 6.79 -1.72
C THR A 154 11.13 5.86 -1.87
N PHE A 155 11.56 5.64 -3.11
CA PHE A 155 12.67 4.76 -3.45
C PHE A 155 13.88 5.56 -3.92
N SER A 156 15.09 5.07 -3.64
CA SER A 156 16.34 5.61 -4.20
C SER A 156 16.85 4.65 -5.26
N GLY A 157 17.10 5.17 -6.47
CA GLY A 157 17.69 4.40 -7.56
C GLY A 157 17.33 4.95 -8.93
N ALA A 158 17.07 4.06 -9.88
CA ALA A 158 16.78 4.41 -11.27
C ALA A 158 15.46 3.79 -11.74
N SER A 159 14.73 4.51 -12.58
CA SER A 159 13.58 3.97 -13.30
C SER A 159 13.52 4.49 -14.72
N GLY A 160 12.85 3.75 -15.59
CA GLY A 160 12.62 4.13 -16.97
C GLY A 160 11.26 3.66 -17.44
N GLN A 161 10.59 4.49 -18.25
CA GLN A 161 9.34 4.16 -18.92
C GLN A 161 9.46 4.47 -20.41
N PHE A 162 9.00 3.54 -21.25
CA PHE A 162 9.18 3.61 -22.70
C PHE A 162 7.90 3.19 -23.44
N GLN A 163 7.39 4.05 -24.30
CA GLN A 163 6.30 3.79 -25.24
C GLN A 163 6.89 3.23 -26.54
N LEU A 164 6.80 1.90 -26.74
CA LEU A 164 7.35 1.25 -27.93
C LEU A 164 6.49 1.53 -29.18
N ASN A 165 5.17 1.56 -29.00
CA ASN A 165 4.16 1.96 -29.99
C ASN A 165 2.87 2.39 -29.25
N ASP A 166 1.82 2.82 -29.96
CA ASP A 166 0.57 3.34 -29.34
C ASP A 166 -0.14 2.36 -28.39
N GLN A 167 0.18 1.07 -28.46
CA GLN A 167 -0.48 0.00 -27.71
C GLN A 167 0.41 -0.58 -26.60
N LEU A 168 1.74 -0.43 -26.69
CA LEU A 168 2.70 -1.11 -25.83
C LEU A 168 3.61 -0.11 -25.10
N GLN A 169 3.46 -0.08 -23.77
CA GLN A 169 4.35 0.61 -22.84
C GLN A 169 5.18 -0.43 -22.08
N THR A 170 6.46 -0.14 -21.87
CA THR A 170 7.36 -0.94 -21.03
C THR A 170 7.97 -0.08 -19.94
N TYR A 171 8.39 -0.68 -18.85
CA TYR A 171 9.04 0.01 -17.74
C TYR A 171 10.04 -0.90 -17.05
N ILE A 172 11.07 -0.28 -16.47
CA ILE A 172 12.12 -0.93 -15.69
C ILE A 172 12.42 -0.07 -14.47
N ALA A 173 12.75 -0.69 -13.35
CA ALA A 173 13.28 0.03 -12.19
C ALA A 173 14.31 -0.79 -11.44
N TYR A 174 15.19 -0.10 -10.72
CA TYR A 174 16.24 -0.67 -9.88
C TYR A 174 16.43 0.24 -8.67
N TYR A 175 16.20 -0.30 -7.48
CA TYR A 175 16.25 0.45 -6.23
C TYR A 175 17.11 -0.29 -5.19
N ASP A 176 17.91 0.46 -4.44
CA ASP A 176 18.82 -0.07 -3.41
C ASP A 176 18.48 0.44 -2.00
N ARG A 177 17.57 1.41 -1.90
CA ARG A 177 17.08 1.96 -0.64
C ARG A 177 15.62 2.38 -0.74
N TRP A 178 14.99 2.40 0.42
CA TRP A 178 13.62 2.82 0.60
C TRP A 178 13.51 3.74 1.80
N LYS A 179 12.70 4.79 1.69
CA LYS A 179 12.36 5.67 2.80
C LYS A 179 10.94 5.37 3.22
N PRO A 180 10.73 4.69 4.37
CA PRO A 180 9.40 4.42 4.89
C PRO A 180 8.58 5.69 5.05
N ARG A 181 7.26 5.54 4.99
CA ARG A 181 6.28 6.63 5.15
C ARG A 181 6.26 7.27 6.54
N SER A 182 6.83 6.61 7.55
CA SER A 182 6.89 7.07 8.94
C SER A 182 8.29 7.58 9.36
N MET A 183 9.24 7.62 8.44
CA MET A 183 10.64 7.97 8.70
C MET A 183 11.15 9.10 7.79
N ASP A 184 12.23 9.74 8.24
CA ASP A 184 12.95 10.82 7.55
C ASP A 184 14.18 10.35 6.75
N SER A 185 14.51 9.06 6.83
CA SER A 185 15.76 8.49 6.33
C SER A 185 15.51 7.38 5.32
N PHE A 186 16.43 7.28 4.35
CA PHE A 186 16.46 6.19 3.39
C PHE A 186 17.26 5.03 3.98
N GLU A 187 16.58 3.93 4.18
CA GLU A 187 17.12 2.72 4.78
C GLU A 187 17.50 1.68 3.72
N LYS A 188 18.41 0.79 4.10
CA LYS A 188 18.79 -0.35 3.26
C LYS A 188 17.66 -1.37 3.26
N LEU A 189 17.49 -2.04 2.13
CA LEU A 189 16.56 -3.15 2.00
C LEU A 189 17.12 -4.35 2.77
N VAL A 190 16.28 -4.96 3.60
CA VAL A 190 16.61 -6.16 4.36
C VAL A 190 15.44 -7.15 4.34
N THR A 191 15.66 -8.36 4.78
CA THR A 191 14.60 -9.27 5.26
C THR A 191 14.17 -8.89 6.67
N GLU A 192 13.07 -9.45 7.18
CA GLU A 192 12.58 -9.10 8.53
C GLU A 192 13.49 -9.53 9.69
N ASN A 193 14.42 -10.46 9.43
CA ASN A 193 15.50 -10.81 10.35
C ASN A 193 16.78 -9.97 10.16
N ASP A 194 16.67 -8.80 9.53
CA ASP A 194 17.72 -7.80 9.31
C ASP A 194 18.89 -8.26 8.41
N GLU A 195 18.63 -9.15 7.45
CA GLU A 195 19.65 -9.53 6.47
C GLU A 195 19.55 -8.72 5.19
N ARG A 196 20.68 -8.14 4.77
CA ARG A 196 20.74 -7.21 3.65
C ARG A 196 20.32 -7.84 2.32
N ILE A 197 19.38 -7.18 1.66
CA ILE A 197 19.02 -7.34 0.26
C ILE A 197 19.73 -6.21 -0.52
N ASP A 198 20.52 -6.55 -1.54
CA ASP A 198 21.32 -5.55 -2.24
C ASP A 198 20.49 -4.61 -3.11
N TYR A 199 19.43 -5.13 -3.72
CA TYR A 199 18.52 -4.35 -4.56
C TYR A 199 17.17 -5.03 -4.74
N VAL A 200 16.19 -4.23 -5.16
CA VAL A 200 14.94 -4.67 -5.77
C VAL A 200 14.87 -4.10 -7.19
N GLY A 201 14.75 -4.99 -8.17
CA GLY A 201 14.67 -4.64 -9.59
C GLY A 201 13.40 -5.18 -10.21
N LEU A 202 12.85 -4.47 -11.19
CA LEU A 202 11.65 -4.89 -11.90
C LEU A 202 11.69 -4.52 -13.38
N LEU A 203 10.96 -5.29 -14.18
CA LEU A 203 10.69 -5.09 -15.59
C LEU A 203 9.23 -5.45 -15.86
N GLY A 204 8.51 -4.61 -16.58
CA GLY A 204 7.13 -4.91 -16.95
C GLY A 204 6.67 -4.26 -18.25
N ALA A 205 5.50 -4.68 -18.69
CA ALA A 205 4.86 -4.24 -19.92
C ALA A 205 3.35 -4.10 -19.76
N LYS A 206 2.80 -3.03 -20.31
CA LYS A 206 1.37 -2.76 -20.43
C LYS A 206 1.00 -2.73 -21.90
N TYR A 207 0.11 -3.62 -22.31
CA TYR A 207 -0.46 -3.68 -23.64
C TYR A 207 -1.94 -3.27 -23.59
N GLN A 208 -2.35 -2.36 -24.46
CA GLN A 208 -3.74 -1.91 -24.59
C GLN A 208 -4.19 -1.99 -26.04
N TYR A 209 -5.26 -2.73 -26.31
CA TYR A 209 -5.83 -2.86 -27.63
C TYR A 209 -7.35 -2.91 -27.57
N LYS A 210 -7.99 -1.85 -28.08
CA LYS A 210 -9.45 -1.66 -28.01
C LYS A 210 -9.92 -1.78 -26.55
N ASN A 211 -10.74 -2.79 -26.26
CA ASN A 211 -11.31 -3.02 -24.94
C ASN A 211 -10.45 -3.93 -24.05
N TRP A 212 -9.32 -4.42 -24.57
CA TRP A 212 -8.38 -5.28 -23.85
C TRP A 212 -7.24 -4.47 -23.25
N SER A 213 -6.86 -4.83 -22.04
CA SER A 213 -5.61 -4.38 -21.41
C SER A 213 -4.92 -5.55 -20.74
N VAL A 214 -3.62 -5.71 -20.95
CA VAL A 214 -2.78 -6.71 -20.28
C VAL A 214 -1.62 -5.99 -19.61
N ASN A 215 -1.36 -6.27 -18.34
CA ASN A 215 -0.19 -5.77 -17.62
C ASN A 215 0.57 -6.97 -17.04
N ALA A 216 1.85 -7.09 -17.36
CA ALA A 216 2.72 -8.14 -16.85
C ALA A 216 4.00 -7.54 -16.24
N GLU A 217 4.50 -8.14 -15.17
CA GLU A 217 5.68 -7.66 -14.45
C GLU A 217 6.49 -8.84 -13.90
N TYR A 218 7.81 -8.67 -13.89
CA TYR A 218 8.78 -9.48 -13.16
C TYR A 218 9.51 -8.58 -12.18
N LEU A 219 9.67 -9.03 -10.94
CA LEU A 219 10.37 -8.37 -9.86
C LEU A 219 11.36 -9.33 -9.20
N ASN A 220 12.54 -8.83 -8.84
CA ASN A 220 13.58 -9.56 -8.14
C ASN A 220 14.11 -8.75 -6.95
N SER A 221 13.98 -9.31 -5.77
CA SER A 221 14.67 -8.91 -4.54
C SER A 221 15.90 -9.80 -4.37
N LYS A 222 17.09 -9.22 -4.56
CA LYS A 222 18.34 -9.98 -4.72
C LYS A 222 18.57 -10.99 -3.58
N ASP A 223 18.76 -12.27 -3.95
CA ASP A 223 19.02 -13.41 -3.06
C ASP A 223 17.90 -13.74 -2.05
N TYR A 224 16.71 -13.11 -2.17
CA TYR A 224 15.57 -13.29 -1.27
C TYR A 224 14.34 -13.81 -2.01
N LEU A 225 13.72 -13.01 -2.88
CA LEU A 225 12.46 -13.35 -3.56
C LEU A 225 12.48 -12.95 -5.03
N LYS A 226 11.74 -13.69 -5.86
CA LYS A 226 11.32 -13.26 -7.19
C LYS A 226 9.82 -13.41 -7.34
N LYS A 227 9.20 -12.42 -7.99
CA LYS A 227 7.77 -12.39 -8.25
C LYS A 227 7.53 -12.12 -9.72
N TYR A 228 6.49 -12.73 -10.27
CA TYR A 228 6.05 -12.43 -11.62
C TYR A 228 4.58 -12.73 -11.78
N GLY A 229 3.95 -12.05 -12.71
CA GLY A 229 2.56 -12.30 -13.01
C GLY A 229 1.99 -11.34 -14.03
N ALA A 230 0.72 -11.54 -14.34
CA ALA A 230 0.00 -10.72 -15.29
C ALA A 230 -1.48 -10.58 -14.93
N ILE A 231 -2.06 -9.47 -15.32
CA ILE A 231 -3.50 -9.20 -15.28
C ILE A 231 -3.97 -8.94 -16.71
N ALA A 232 -5.02 -9.61 -17.12
CA ALA A 232 -5.79 -9.31 -18.32
C ALA A 232 -7.15 -8.71 -17.91
N GLN A 233 -7.52 -7.62 -18.57
CA GLN A 233 -8.78 -6.90 -18.39
C GLN A 233 -9.50 -6.79 -19.74
N TYR A 234 -10.82 -6.99 -19.72
CA TYR A 234 -11.71 -6.72 -20.84
C TYR A 234 -12.90 -5.86 -20.40
N LYS A 235 -13.14 -4.75 -21.10
CA LYS A 235 -14.29 -3.86 -20.85
C LYS A 235 -15.38 -4.06 -21.91
N LEU A 236 -16.58 -4.40 -21.47
CA LEU A 236 -17.74 -4.62 -22.33
C LEU A 236 -18.88 -3.65 -21.99
N PRO A 237 -19.04 -2.56 -22.76
CA PRO A 237 -20.25 -1.76 -22.72
C PRO A 237 -21.43 -2.55 -23.31
N LEU A 238 -22.50 -2.77 -22.54
CA LEU A 238 -23.70 -3.50 -22.98
C LEU A 238 -24.96 -2.93 -22.33
N HIS A 239 -25.93 -2.50 -23.14
CA HIS A 239 -27.25 -1.98 -22.68
C HIS A 239 -27.17 -0.89 -21.60
N GLY A 240 -26.22 0.04 -21.72
CA GLY A 240 -26.01 1.12 -20.73
C GLY A 240 -25.33 0.67 -19.43
N LEU A 241 -24.91 -0.59 -19.34
CA LEU A 241 -23.99 -1.11 -18.33
C LEU A 241 -22.57 -1.13 -18.88
N VAL A 242 -21.58 -0.96 -18.00
CA VAL A 242 -20.18 -1.24 -18.32
C VAL A 242 -19.73 -2.42 -17.48
N TRP A 243 -19.50 -3.56 -18.13
CA TRP A 243 -18.93 -4.74 -17.52
C TRP A 243 -17.41 -4.69 -17.63
N THR A 244 -16.70 -4.95 -16.55
CA THR A 244 -15.24 -5.06 -16.52
C THR A 244 -14.88 -6.43 -15.99
N PHE A 245 -14.27 -7.25 -16.84
CA PHE A 245 -13.78 -8.58 -16.51
C PHE A 245 -12.27 -8.50 -16.31
N ASN A 246 -11.77 -8.92 -15.16
CA ASN A 246 -10.36 -9.03 -14.85
C ASN A 246 -10.02 -10.47 -14.51
N THR A 247 -8.86 -10.93 -14.95
CA THR A 247 -8.27 -12.18 -14.48
C THR A 247 -6.77 -12.02 -14.41
N GLY A 248 -6.12 -12.75 -13.51
CA GLY A 248 -4.68 -12.71 -13.41
C GLY A 248 -4.11 -13.91 -12.69
N ALA A 249 -2.80 -14.06 -12.85
CA ALA A 249 -1.99 -15.08 -12.22
C ALA A 249 -0.68 -14.46 -11.75
N PHE A 250 -0.31 -14.77 -10.51
CA PHE A 250 0.90 -14.29 -9.88
C PHE A 250 1.63 -15.41 -9.15
N PHE A 251 2.95 -15.31 -9.13
CA PHE A 251 3.84 -16.32 -8.64
C PHE A 251 4.90 -15.66 -7.76
N SER A 252 5.14 -16.22 -6.58
CA SER A 252 6.19 -15.84 -5.65
C SER A 252 7.11 -17.03 -5.43
N ARG A 253 8.42 -16.83 -5.52
CA ARG A 253 9.44 -17.87 -5.36
C ARG A 253 10.59 -17.36 -4.52
N ASP A 254 11.20 -18.24 -3.76
CA ASP A 254 12.52 -17.97 -3.18
C ASP A 254 13.57 -17.76 -4.29
N ASP A 255 14.56 -16.92 -4.01
CA ASP A 255 15.61 -16.57 -4.97
C ASP A 255 17.02 -16.56 -4.36
N GLY A 256 17.25 -17.27 -3.25
CA GLY A 256 18.58 -17.45 -2.72
C GLY A 256 18.65 -17.65 -1.22
N LYS A 257 19.87 -17.47 -0.70
CA LYS A 257 20.26 -17.78 0.69
C LYS A 257 19.58 -16.92 1.76
N LEU A 258 18.97 -15.79 1.39
CA LEU A 258 18.28 -14.93 2.34
C LEU A 258 16.88 -15.46 2.64
N PHE A 259 16.30 -16.30 1.78
CA PHE A 259 15.02 -16.94 2.05
C PHE A 259 15.20 -18.11 3.00
N LYS A 260 14.96 -17.88 4.29
CA LYS A 260 15.02 -18.89 5.35
C LYS A 260 14.04 -18.56 6.46
N CYS A 261 13.88 -19.50 7.40
CA CYS A 261 12.93 -19.32 8.49
C CYS A 261 13.22 -18.03 9.29
N GLY A 262 12.22 -17.16 9.41
CA GLY A 262 12.31 -15.83 10.04
C GLY A 262 12.67 -14.68 9.08
N ALA A 263 12.92 -14.95 7.80
CA ALA A 263 13.08 -13.87 6.81
C ALA A 263 11.75 -13.15 6.48
N GLU A 264 10.63 -13.77 6.88
CA GLU A 264 9.25 -13.30 6.80
C GLU A 264 8.52 -13.82 8.05
N THR A 265 7.94 -12.95 8.87
CA THR A 265 7.26 -13.25 10.14
C THR A 265 5.95 -14.00 9.90
N GLU A 266 5.33 -13.78 8.74
CA GLU A 266 4.07 -14.42 8.35
C GLU A 266 4.27 -15.85 7.84
N LEU A 267 5.53 -16.25 7.64
CA LEU A 267 5.89 -17.59 7.22
C LEU A 267 5.82 -18.58 8.40
N ASP A 268 5.13 -19.71 8.20
CA ASP A 268 5.13 -20.81 9.17
C ASP A 268 6.36 -21.68 8.93
N CYS A 269 7.26 -21.76 9.90
CA CYS A 269 8.47 -22.58 9.78
C CYS A 269 9.04 -22.95 11.15
N VAL A 270 9.87 -24.00 11.18
CA VAL A 270 10.68 -24.36 12.35
C VAL A 270 12.11 -23.85 12.17
N LYS A 271 12.68 -23.21 13.20
CA LYS A 271 14.03 -22.64 13.12
C LYS A 271 15.05 -23.73 12.76
N GLY A 272 15.87 -23.45 11.74
CA GLY A 272 16.89 -24.37 11.23
C GLY A 272 16.39 -25.38 10.19
N GLN A 273 15.09 -25.37 9.87
CA GLN A 273 14.54 -26.11 8.74
C GLN A 273 14.90 -25.43 7.42
N ASP A 274 15.31 -26.23 6.44
CA ASP A 274 15.39 -25.78 5.05
C ASP A 274 13.96 -25.57 4.52
N ILE A 275 13.69 -24.37 4.05
CA ILE A 275 12.39 -23.97 3.53
C ILE A 275 12.52 -23.53 2.08
N ASN A 276 11.41 -23.54 1.35
CA ASN A 276 11.31 -22.98 0.02
C ASN A 276 10.00 -22.20 -0.10
N ASN A 277 9.86 -21.41 -1.16
CA ASN A 277 8.62 -20.71 -1.44
C ASN A 277 8.14 -21.01 -2.85
N ARG A 278 6.88 -21.46 -2.94
CA ARG A 278 6.18 -21.72 -4.20
C ARG A 278 4.74 -21.17 -4.19
N GLY A 279 4.56 -19.93 -3.72
CA GLY A 279 3.26 -19.26 -3.76
C GLY A 279 2.74 -19.03 -5.18
N ASN A 280 1.55 -19.55 -5.47
CA ASN A 280 0.80 -19.35 -6.71
C ASN A 280 -0.54 -18.74 -6.34
N GLY A 281 -0.94 -17.67 -7.01
CA GLY A 281 -2.26 -17.08 -6.83
C GLY A 281 -2.92 -16.78 -8.17
N TYR A 282 -4.21 -17.07 -8.26
CA TYR A 282 -5.03 -16.86 -9.44
C TYR A 282 -6.31 -16.15 -9.06
N PHE A 283 -6.83 -15.27 -9.92
CA PHE A 283 -8.12 -14.64 -9.66
C PHE A 283 -9.00 -14.44 -10.90
N ILE A 284 -10.29 -14.33 -10.62
CA ILE A 284 -11.32 -13.82 -11.54
C ILE A 284 -12.08 -12.72 -10.81
N ASP A 285 -12.31 -11.60 -11.48
CA ASP A 285 -13.00 -10.43 -10.96
C ASP A 285 -13.96 -9.87 -12.02
N VAL A 286 -15.20 -9.60 -11.62
CA VAL A 286 -16.23 -9.02 -12.47
C VAL A 286 -16.81 -7.80 -11.76
N ASN A 287 -16.77 -6.65 -12.43
CA ASN A 287 -17.42 -5.42 -11.97
C ASN A 287 -18.46 -4.94 -12.99
N VAL A 288 -19.57 -4.41 -12.51
CA VAL A 288 -20.65 -3.86 -13.33
C VAL A 288 -20.98 -2.47 -12.84
N ALA A 289 -20.86 -1.48 -13.73
CA ALA A 289 -21.20 -0.09 -13.44
C ALA A 289 -22.44 0.35 -14.22
N LYS A 290 -23.35 1.06 -13.54
CA LYS A 290 -24.50 1.76 -14.12
C LYS A 290 -24.71 3.08 -13.41
N ASN A 291 -24.58 4.19 -14.13
CA ASN A 291 -24.80 5.56 -13.61
C ASN A 291 -23.97 5.86 -12.35
N ASN A 292 -24.59 5.74 -11.17
CA ASN A 292 -24.02 6.07 -9.87
C ASN A 292 -23.61 4.84 -9.07
N LEU A 293 -23.97 3.64 -9.53
CA LEU A 293 -23.79 2.38 -8.82
C LEU A 293 -22.75 1.53 -9.55
N GLU A 294 -21.83 0.95 -8.79
CA GLU A 294 -20.92 -0.09 -9.25
C GLU A 294 -20.94 -1.25 -8.24
N GLY A 295 -21.14 -2.46 -8.73
CA GLY A 295 -21.08 -3.68 -7.94
C GLY A 295 -20.04 -4.62 -8.51
N GLY A 296 -19.35 -5.38 -7.66
CA GLY A 296 -18.32 -6.31 -8.09
C GLY A 296 -18.20 -7.54 -7.22
N ILE A 297 -17.78 -8.65 -7.85
CA ILE A 297 -17.45 -9.91 -7.20
C ILE A 297 -16.08 -10.38 -7.69
N ALA A 298 -15.27 -10.90 -6.78
CA ALA A 298 -14.00 -11.53 -7.13
C ALA A 298 -13.78 -12.81 -6.33
N VAL A 299 -13.03 -13.73 -6.93
CA VAL A 299 -12.53 -14.95 -6.28
C VAL A 299 -11.05 -15.06 -6.58
N SER A 300 -10.25 -15.32 -5.53
CA SER A 300 -8.84 -15.66 -5.64
C SER A 300 -8.59 -17.03 -5.01
N LYS A 301 -7.69 -17.81 -5.60
CA LYS A 301 -7.25 -19.11 -5.08
C LYS A 301 -5.74 -19.15 -5.02
N PHE A 302 -5.23 -19.65 -3.90
CA PHE A 302 -3.82 -19.82 -3.62
C PHE A 302 -3.43 -21.29 -3.54
N ASP A 303 -2.19 -21.57 -3.91
CA ASP A 303 -1.47 -22.85 -3.79
C ASP A 303 -0.03 -22.49 -3.41
N GLY A 304 0.38 -22.81 -2.19
CA GLY A 304 1.55 -22.20 -1.55
C GLY A 304 1.26 -20.80 -0.99
N PHE A 305 2.09 -20.35 -0.06
CA PHE A 305 2.00 -19.01 0.53
C PHE A 305 2.48 -17.95 -0.46
N TRP A 306 1.60 -17.02 -0.86
CA TRP A 306 1.99 -15.91 -1.71
C TRP A 306 2.35 -14.69 -0.85
N ILE A 307 3.64 -14.40 -0.78
CA ILE A 307 4.20 -13.30 0.03
C ILE A 307 3.95 -11.96 -0.66
N GLU A 308 3.28 -11.01 0.00
CA GLU A 308 3.11 -9.63 -0.49
C GLU A 308 4.43 -8.87 -0.47
N ASP A 309 5.20 -9.02 0.60
CA ASP A 309 6.37 -8.20 0.85
C ASP A 309 7.57 -8.59 -0.01
N ASN A 310 8.21 -7.56 -0.56
CA ASN A 310 9.40 -7.69 -1.40
C ASN A 310 10.68 -7.54 -0.57
N PHE A 311 10.58 -6.82 0.55
CA PHE A 311 11.65 -6.51 1.48
C PHE A 311 11.03 -5.86 2.72
N ALA A 312 11.85 -5.69 3.75
CA ALA A 312 11.60 -4.85 4.91
C ALA A 312 12.72 -3.85 5.12
N VAL A 313 12.54 -2.97 6.09
CA VAL A 313 13.61 -2.11 6.60
C VAL A 313 13.64 -2.05 8.12
N HIS A 314 14.87 -2.03 8.62
CA HIS A 314 15.16 -1.68 9.99
C HIS A 314 15.64 -0.24 10.06
N SER A 315 15.25 0.51 11.09
CA SER A 315 15.75 1.87 11.27
C SER A 315 17.23 1.84 11.63
N ALA A 316 18.06 2.60 10.91
CA ALA A 316 19.49 2.69 11.18
C ALA A 316 19.78 3.31 12.56
N ARG A 317 18.80 3.99 13.17
CA ARG A 317 18.94 4.62 14.50
C ARG A 317 18.86 3.60 15.65
N ASN A 318 18.09 2.54 15.49
CA ASN A 318 17.75 1.62 16.57
C ASN A 318 17.78 0.14 16.20
N SER A 319 18.00 -0.20 14.94
CA SER A 319 18.00 -1.57 14.40
C SER A 319 16.69 -2.34 14.65
N VAL A 320 15.58 -1.63 14.83
CA VAL A 320 14.25 -2.22 14.99
C VAL A 320 13.58 -2.32 13.63
N LEU A 321 12.92 -3.45 13.36
CA LEU A 321 12.05 -3.63 12.21
C LEU A 321 10.97 -2.53 12.22
N THR A 322 11.01 -1.66 11.22
CA THR A 322 10.08 -0.54 11.15
C THR A 322 8.87 -0.90 10.31
N GLN A 323 9.11 -1.32 9.07
CA GLN A 323 8.08 -1.64 8.08
C GLN A 323 8.62 -2.64 7.05
N ASP A 324 7.72 -3.51 6.62
CA ASP A 324 7.76 -4.30 5.39
C ASP A 324 7.20 -3.48 4.21
N HIS A 325 7.41 -3.98 2.99
CA HIS A 325 6.84 -3.36 1.81
C HIS A 325 6.64 -4.30 0.62
N GLY A 326 5.40 -4.32 0.13
CA GLY A 326 4.99 -5.02 -1.06
C GLY A 326 3.82 -4.35 -1.79
N THR A 327 3.31 -5.07 -2.79
CA THR A 327 2.04 -4.76 -3.44
C THR A 327 1.28 -6.05 -3.65
N ASN A 328 0.09 -6.14 -3.06
CA ASN A 328 -0.84 -7.23 -3.33
C ASN A 328 -1.75 -6.95 -4.55
N PRO A 329 -1.61 -7.70 -5.66
CA PRO A 329 -2.35 -7.45 -6.90
C PRO A 329 -3.72 -8.13 -6.93
N PHE A 330 -4.09 -8.88 -5.89
CA PHE A 330 -5.33 -9.66 -5.88
C PHE A 330 -6.53 -8.78 -5.53
N PRO A 331 -7.66 -8.90 -6.23
CA PRO A 331 -8.87 -8.11 -5.94
C PRO A 331 -9.49 -8.45 -4.56
N THR A 332 -9.10 -9.59 -3.98
CA THR A 332 -9.54 -10.12 -2.69
C THR A 332 -8.64 -9.70 -1.52
N SER A 333 -7.62 -8.87 -1.73
CA SER A 333 -6.83 -8.30 -0.63
C SER A 333 -7.54 -7.14 0.06
N ALA A 334 -7.27 -6.89 1.33
CA ALA A 334 -7.67 -5.62 1.93
C ALA A 334 -6.81 -4.48 1.34
N THR A 335 -7.38 -3.28 1.18
CA THR A 335 -6.55 -2.12 0.78
C THR A 335 -5.49 -1.85 1.83
N ILE A 336 -5.86 -2.05 3.09
CA ILE A 336 -5.00 -1.90 4.26
C ILE A 336 -5.58 -2.85 5.31
N GLY A 337 -4.91 -3.96 5.56
CA GLY A 337 -5.49 -5.02 6.37
C GLY A 337 -4.80 -6.37 6.11
N PRO A 338 -5.52 -7.49 6.24
CA PRO A 338 -5.02 -8.81 5.85
C PRO A 338 -4.92 -8.98 4.33
N ASP A 339 -4.04 -9.88 3.91
CA ASP A 339 -3.70 -10.08 2.51
C ASP A 339 -4.58 -11.11 1.80
N PHE A 340 -5.15 -12.06 2.56
CA PHE A 340 -5.90 -13.21 2.06
C PHE A 340 -5.10 -14.07 1.06
N THR A 341 -3.81 -14.31 1.36
CA THR A 341 -2.84 -14.99 0.48
C THR A 341 -2.16 -16.19 1.16
N ASN A 342 -2.77 -16.72 2.24
CA ASN A 342 -2.24 -17.86 2.98
C ASN A 342 -2.15 -19.11 2.10
N ASN A 343 -1.35 -20.10 2.52
CA ASN A 343 -1.25 -21.36 1.79
C ASN A 343 -2.63 -22.01 1.65
N ASP A 344 -2.95 -22.48 0.44
CA ASP A 344 -4.23 -23.10 0.05
C ASP A 344 -5.49 -22.23 0.22
N GLU A 345 -5.37 -20.96 0.58
CA GLU A 345 -6.51 -20.11 0.84
C GLU A 345 -7.36 -19.86 -0.41
N THR A 346 -8.68 -19.84 -0.23
CA THR A 346 -9.64 -19.35 -1.22
C THR A 346 -10.34 -18.14 -0.64
N ALA A 347 -10.25 -17.00 -1.33
CA ALA A 347 -10.85 -15.76 -0.89
C ALA A 347 -11.94 -15.31 -1.87
N VAL A 348 -13.07 -14.83 -1.34
CA VAL A 348 -14.18 -14.28 -2.12
C VAL A 348 -14.46 -12.87 -1.65
N ALA A 349 -14.51 -11.91 -2.56
CA ALA A 349 -14.79 -10.51 -2.27
C ALA A 349 -16.05 -10.00 -2.95
N LEU A 350 -16.89 -9.27 -2.21
CA LEU A 350 -18.05 -8.52 -2.69
C LEU A 350 -17.79 -7.03 -2.49
N ARG A 351 -18.08 -6.20 -3.50
CA ARG A 351 -17.87 -4.76 -3.48
C ARG A 351 -19.10 -4.02 -3.95
N LEU A 352 -19.43 -2.92 -3.29
CA LEU A 352 -20.49 -2.01 -3.69
C LEU A 352 -20.01 -0.57 -3.55
N LYS A 353 -20.15 0.22 -4.61
CA LYS A 353 -19.82 1.64 -4.63
C LYS A 353 -21.02 2.45 -5.09
N TYR A 354 -21.25 3.59 -4.44
CA TYR A 354 -22.28 4.53 -4.84
C TYR A 354 -21.74 5.97 -4.87
N ASN A 355 -21.99 6.66 -5.98
CA ASN A 355 -21.69 8.07 -6.17
C ASN A 355 -22.97 8.89 -5.98
N TRP A 356 -23.04 9.67 -4.90
CA TRP A 356 -24.23 10.43 -4.51
C TRP A 356 -24.42 11.72 -5.31
N LYS A 357 -23.75 11.89 -6.46
CA LYS A 357 -23.72 13.14 -7.24
C LYS A 357 -25.09 13.76 -7.57
N ASP A 358 -26.16 12.96 -7.63
CA ASP A 358 -27.51 13.44 -7.92
C ASP A 358 -28.23 14.03 -6.67
N TYR A 359 -27.70 13.77 -5.47
CA TYR A 359 -28.23 14.25 -4.18
C TYR A 359 -27.23 15.15 -3.44
N VAL A 360 -25.98 14.69 -3.33
CA VAL A 360 -24.87 15.36 -2.64
C VAL A 360 -23.62 15.29 -3.52
N LYS A 361 -23.31 16.40 -4.20
CA LYS A 361 -22.12 16.50 -5.07
C LYS A 361 -20.84 16.27 -4.27
N GLY A 362 -20.00 15.37 -4.76
CA GLY A 362 -18.70 15.04 -4.14
C GLY A 362 -18.75 13.91 -3.12
N LEU A 363 -19.94 13.47 -2.68
CA LEU A 363 -20.09 12.38 -1.72
C LEU A 363 -20.08 11.01 -2.42
N LYS A 364 -19.30 10.07 -1.88
CA LYS A 364 -19.18 8.69 -2.32
C LYS A 364 -19.17 7.75 -1.14
N THR A 365 -19.76 6.58 -1.31
CA THR A 365 -19.71 5.48 -0.33
C THR A 365 -19.23 4.20 -1.00
N GLU A 366 -18.45 3.42 -0.27
CA GLU A 366 -17.95 2.12 -0.70
C GLU A 366 -18.08 1.14 0.47
N ALA A 367 -18.45 -0.09 0.16
CA ALA A 367 -18.44 -1.21 1.09
C ALA A 367 -17.76 -2.41 0.42
N LYS A 368 -16.90 -3.09 1.16
CA LYS A 368 -16.23 -4.32 0.74
C LYS A 368 -16.40 -5.38 1.81
N TYR A 369 -16.75 -6.60 1.41
CA TYR A 369 -16.73 -7.77 2.27
C TYR A 369 -15.84 -8.84 1.63
N ILE A 370 -14.99 -9.48 2.42
CA ILE A 370 -14.09 -10.55 1.99
C ILE A 370 -14.24 -11.72 2.94
N TYR A 371 -14.29 -12.93 2.40
CA TYR A 371 -14.29 -14.16 3.16
C TYR A 371 -13.23 -15.12 2.60
N GLY A 372 -12.28 -15.48 3.45
CA GLY A 372 -11.18 -16.42 3.20
C GLY A 372 -11.42 -17.73 3.95
N PHE A 373 -11.13 -18.85 3.29
CA PHE A 373 -11.27 -20.19 3.86
C PHE A 373 -10.30 -21.18 3.23
N GLY A 374 -10.03 -22.28 3.93
CA GLY A 374 -9.09 -23.31 3.49
C GLY A 374 -7.61 -22.89 3.62
N ALA A 375 -7.32 -21.86 4.41
CA ALA A 375 -5.95 -21.44 4.70
C ALA A 375 -5.24 -22.51 5.54
N HIS A 376 -4.00 -22.81 5.23
CA HIS A 376 -3.15 -23.74 5.98
C HIS A 376 -1.81 -23.08 6.30
N GLN A 377 -1.05 -23.75 7.16
CA GLN A 377 0.34 -23.39 7.38
C GLN A 377 1.18 -23.63 6.11
N SER A 378 2.20 -22.80 5.92
CA SER A 378 3.01 -22.76 4.69
C SER A 378 4.13 -23.80 4.62
N ASN A 379 5.05 -23.85 5.61
CA ASN A 379 6.17 -24.82 5.64
C ASN A 379 6.09 -25.79 6.83
N ILE A 380 4.92 -25.92 7.43
CA ILE A 380 4.64 -26.87 8.52
C ILE A 380 3.46 -27.74 8.07
N SER A 381 3.64 -29.06 8.13
CA SER A 381 2.55 -30.00 7.87
C SER A 381 1.64 -30.05 9.10
N SER A 382 0.39 -29.68 8.93
CA SER A 382 -0.61 -29.64 9.99
C SER A 382 -2.02 -29.75 9.42
N ASP A 383 -2.96 -30.24 10.24
CA ASP A 383 -4.39 -30.33 9.91
C ASP A 383 -5.17 -29.05 10.29
N ILE A 384 -4.46 -27.99 10.73
CA ILE A 384 -5.04 -26.70 11.06
C ILE A 384 -5.58 -26.03 9.79
N GLU A 385 -6.84 -25.64 9.83
CA GLU A 385 -7.48 -24.88 8.76
C GLU A 385 -7.91 -23.49 9.28
N GLY A 386 -7.49 -22.44 8.58
CA GLY A 386 -7.82 -21.05 8.86
C GLY A 386 -9.02 -20.54 8.06
N LYS A 387 -9.81 -19.68 8.70
CA LYS A 387 -10.87 -18.90 8.08
C LYS A 387 -10.77 -17.46 8.54
N GLU A 388 -10.94 -16.53 7.61
CA GLU A 388 -10.93 -15.10 7.89
C GLU A 388 -12.04 -14.35 7.18
N ARG A 389 -12.46 -13.24 7.77
CA ARG A 389 -13.45 -12.34 7.22
C ARG A 389 -13.02 -10.90 7.43
N TYR A 390 -13.31 -10.08 6.45
CA TYR A 390 -13.00 -8.66 6.46
C TYR A 390 -14.18 -7.87 5.94
N PHE A 391 -14.48 -6.77 6.60
CA PHE A 391 -15.45 -5.79 6.16
C PHE A 391 -14.81 -4.40 6.16
N ASP A 392 -14.96 -3.66 5.07
CA ASP A 392 -14.73 -2.22 5.06
C ASP A 392 -15.98 -1.44 4.67
N PHE A 393 -16.08 -0.26 5.27
CA PHE A 393 -17.02 0.77 4.86
C PHE A 393 -16.31 2.11 4.80
N THR A 394 -16.37 2.77 3.64
CA THR A 394 -15.72 4.05 3.40
C THR A 394 -16.74 5.09 2.95
N VAL A 395 -16.66 6.27 3.57
CA VAL A 395 -17.37 7.48 3.15
C VAL A 395 -16.33 8.51 2.73
N SER A 396 -16.42 9.02 1.50
CA SER A 396 -15.53 10.07 0.99
C SER A 396 -16.34 11.27 0.53
N TYR A 397 -15.87 12.47 0.84
CA TYR A 397 -16.51 13.72 0.49
C TYR A 397 -15.49 14.74 -0.03
N ALA A 398 -15.58 15.04 -1.33
CA ALA A 398 -14.88 16.16 -1.94
C ALA A 398 -15.75 17.42 -1.76
N LEU A 399 -15.32 18.36 -0.90
CA LEU A 399 -16.15 19.50 -0.53
C LEU A 399 -16.31 20.46 -1.72
N PRO A 400 -17.53 20.65 -2.26
CA PRO A 400 -17.72 21.45 -3.46
C PRO A 400 -17.48 22.96 -3.22
N TRP A 401 -17.52 23.42 -1.97
CA TRP A 401 -17.29 24.82 -1.59
C TRP A 401 -15.84 25.12 -1.14
N VAL A 402 -15.00 24.10 -0.95
CA VAL A 402 -13.55 24.28 -0.73
C VAL A 402 -12.81 23.47 -1.78
N LYS A 403 -12.33 24.16 -2.81
CA LYS A 403 -11.61 23.53 -3.92
C LYS A 403 -10.44 22.71 -3.39
N ASN A 404 -10.33 21.46 -3.88
CA ASN A 404 -9.27 20.50 -3.53
C ASN A 404 -9.22 20.07 -2.05
N LEU A 405 -10.32 20.21 -1.30
CA LEU A 405 -10.44 19.64 0.04
C LEU A 405 -11.26 18.34 0.00
N ASP A 406 -10.62 17.25 0.41
CA ASP A 406 -11.22 15.91 0.45
C ASP A 406 -11.20 15.38 1.89
N VAL A 407 -12.35 14.88 2.36
CA VAL A 407 -12.47 14.19 3.65
C VAL A 407 -12.86 12.74 3.40
N ARG A 408 -12.23 11.80 4.11
CA ARG A 408 -12.59 10.39 4.08
C ARG A 408 -12.64 9.82 5.48
N TYR A 409 -13.69 9.05 5.75
CA TYR A 409 -13.78 8.16 6.89
C TYR A 409 -13.80 6.72 6.39
N SER A 410 -13.07 5.83 7.06
CA SER A 410 -13.09 4.39 6.80
C SER A 410 -13.21 3.64 8.12
N PHE A 411 -14.12 2.68 8.15
CA PHE A 411 -14.23 1.66 9.19
C PHE A 411 -13.83 0.31 8.60
N LEU A 412 -13.09 -0.46 9.37
CA LEU A 412 -12.63 -1.80 9.02
C LEU A 412 -12.88 -2.71 10.22
N HIS A 413 -13.34 -3.92 9.91
CA HIS A 413 -13.48 -5.00 10.86
C HIS A 413 -12.90 -6.27 10.25
N TYR A 414 -12.08 -6.98 11.01
CA TYR A 414 -11.46 -8.24 10.61
C TYR A 414 -11.57 -9.26 11.73
N GLU A 415 -11.86 -10.49 11.36
CA GLU A 415 -11.79 -11.61 12.27
C GLU A 415 -11.16 -12.82 11.60
N SER A 416 -10.48 -13.63 12.40
CA SER A 416 -10.02 -14.95 11.97
C SER A 416 -10.18 -16.01 13.05
N LYS A 417 -10.25 -17.26 12.60
CA LYS A 417 -10.33 -18.44 13.46
C LYS A 417 -9.57 -19.61 12.85
N PHE A 418 -9.18 -20.54 13.72
CA PHE A 418 -8.55 -21.79 13.34
C PHE A 418 -9.45 -22.96 13.73
N GLU A 419 -9.60 -23.91 12.82
CA GLU A 419 -10.24 -25.20 13.04
C GLU A 419 -9.14 -26.25 13.21
N ASN A 420 -9.41 -27.28 14.03
CA ASN A 420 -8.45 -28.34 14.40
C ASN A 420 -7.15 -27.86 15.09
N ALA A 421 -7.07 -26.59 15.51
CA ALA A 421 -5.92 -26.06 16.23
C ALA A 421 -5.99 -26.35 17.74
N ASN A 422 -4.88 -26.82 18.30
CA ASN A 422 -4.65 -26.83 19.74
C ASN A 422 -4.24 -25.44 20.24
N LEU A 423 -4.28 -25.25 21.57
CA LEU A 423 -3.81 -24.01 22.18
C LEU A 423 -2.34 -23.75 21.81
N GLY A 424 -2.06 -22.60 21.19
CA GLY A 424 -0.72 -22.20 20.76
C GLY A 424 -0.39 -22.52 19.30
N GLU A 425 -1.22 -23.30 18.63
CA GLU A 425 -1.13 -23.51 17.19
C GLU A 425 -1.83 -22.37 16.42
N LYS A 426 -1.22 -21.93 15.32
CA LYS A 426 -1.70 -20.80 14.51
C LYS A 426 -1.19 -20.87 13.07
N ILE A 427 -1.81 -20.11 12.19
CA ILE A 427 -1.27 -19.75 10.87
C ILE A 427 -0.68 -18.35 10.99
N ASN A 428 0.60 -18.17 10.70
CA ASN A 428 1.33 -16.93 10.98
C ASN A 428 0.81 -15.72 10.17
N GLY A 429 0.40 -15.93 8.91
CA GLY A 429 -0.26 -14.90 8.10
C GLY A 429 -1.63 -14.46 8.61
N MET A 430 -2.19 -15.11 9.63
CA MET A 430 -3.46 -14.75 10.29
C MET A 430 -3.18 -14.27 11.72
N SER A 431 -2.51 -13.11 11.85
CA SER A 431 -1.90 -12.66 13.11
C SER A 431 -2.89 -12.26 14.21
N ARG A 432 -4.13 -11.91 13.88
CA ARG A 432 -5.14 -11.40 14.81
C ARG A 432 -6.40 -12.23 14.79
N LYS A 433 -6.98 -12.48 15.97
CA LYS A 433 -8.29 -13.12 16.09
C LYS A 433 -9.42 -12.15 15.73
N ASP A 434 -9.29 -10.92 16.18
CA ASP A 434 -10.27 -9.86 16.00
C ASP A 434 -9.54 -8.52 15.88
N TRP A 435 -10.04 -7.63 15.05
CA TRP A 435 -9.41 -6.35 14.75
C TRP A 435 -10.40 -5.35 14.18
N ASP A 436 -10.61 -4.26 14.92
CA ASP A 436 -11.35 -3.09 14.48
C ASP A 436 -10.44 -1.90 14.23
N GLN A 437 -10.84 -1.07 13.28
CA GLN A 437 -10.07 0.10 12.94
C GLN A 437 -10.91 1.24 12.37
N HIS A 438 -10.62 2.44 12.85
CA HIS A 438 -11.22 3.68 12.38
C HIS A 438 -10.15 4.61 11.80
N ARG A 439 -10.46 5.22 10.66
CA ARG A 439 -9.56 6.18 10.02
C ARG A 439 -10.28 7.41 9.56
N VAL A 440 -9.64 8.56 9.77
CA VAL A 440 -10.05 9.81 9.15
C VAL A 440 -8.88 10.37 8.37
N PHE A 441 -9.17 10.84 7.17
CA PHE A 441 -8.25 11.50 6.29
C PHE A 441 -8.83 12.84 5.87
N ILE A 442 -8.01 13.88 5.97
CA ILE A 442 -8.32 15.21 5.44
C ILE A 442 -7.17 15.61 4.54
N ASN A 443 -7.46 15.83 3.26
CA ASN A 443 -6.49 16.25 2.26
C ASN A 443 -6.82 17.63 1.73
N TYR A 444 -5.82 18.49 1.66
CA TYR A 444 -5.91 19.74 0.94
C TYR A 444 -4.76 19.86 -0.05
N ARG A 445 -5.03 20.36 -1.25
CA ARG A 445 -4.00 20.61 -2.27
C ARG A 445 -4.12 21.99 -2.87
N TYR A 446 -2.99 22.68 -2.93
CA TYR A 446 -2.84 23.95 -3.61
C TYR A 446 -1.70 23.86 -4.61
N THR A 447 -1.90 24.42 -5.81
CA THR A 447 -0.89 24.51 -6.85
C THR A 447 -0.64 25.99 -7.10
N PHE A 448 0.63 26.39 -7.00
CA PHE A 448 1.11 27.73 -7.35
C PHE A 448 1.48 27.79 -8.83
#